data_AF-A0A8B9BPU3-F1
#
_entry.id   AF-A0A8B9BPU3-F1
#
_cell.length_a   1.000
_cell.length_b   1.000
_cell.length_c   1.000
_cell.angle_alpha   90.00
_cell.angle_beta   90.00
_cell.angle_gamma   90.00
#
_symmetry.space_group_name_H-M   'P 1'
#
loop_
_entity.id
_entity.type
_entity.pdbx_description
1 polymer ?
#
loop_
_entity_poly.entity_id
_entity_poly.type
_entity_poly.pdbx_seq_one_letter_code
_entity_poly.pdbx_strand_id
1 'polypeptide(L)'
;MFVVFYCSKIYCSKILLYFKDVLEVYSDWQRWLFGELPMAYIARVFDVFLVEGYKVLYRVALAILKFFHKVRARQPMESDSIQQDIRAFVRDIAKSVSPERLLEKAFAIRLFSRKEIQLLQMANEKWSPQT
;
A
#
# COMPACT_ATOMS: atom_id res chain seq x y z
N MET A 1 3.13 -2.06 11.91
CA MET A 1 3.87 -0.87 12.36
C MET A 1 4.70 -0.20 11.25
N PHE A 2 5.52 -0.94 10.49
CA PHE A 2 6.36 -0.35 9.42
C PHE A 2 5.57 0.39 8.33
N VAL A 3 4.45 -0.12 7.83
CA VAL A 3 3.67 0.58 6.77
C VAL A 3 3.02 1.88 7.29
N VAL A 4 2.54 1.87 8.53
CA VAL A 4 1.94 3.02 9.22
C VAL A 4 2.96 4.16 9.40
N PHE A 5 4.19 3.82 9.83
CA PHE A 5 5.27 4.79 9.99
C PHE A 5 5.75 5.39 8.65
N TYR A 6 5.83 4.58 7.60
CA TYR A 6 6.33 5.04 6.29
C TYR A 6 5.35 5.95 5.57
N CYS A 7 4.05 5.78 5.80
CA CYS A 7 3.07 6.61 5.15
C CYS A 7 2.98 8.02 5.77
N SER A 8 3.35 8.18 7.05
CA SER A 8 3.10 9.37 7.88
C SER A 8 3.61 10.71 7.34
N LYS A 9 4.68 10.76 6.51
CA LYS A 9 5.21 12.06 6.02
C LYS A 9 5.24 12.33 4.50
N ILE A 10 5.19 11.34 3.61
CA ILE A 10 5.26 11.63 2.15
C ILE A 10 4.00 11.22 1.37
N TYR A 11 3.24 10.22 1.83
CA TYR A 11 2.05 9.73 1.11
C TYR A 11 0.75 9.82 1.94
N CYS A 12 0.84 10.23 3.21
CA CYS A 12 -0.28 10.28 4.15
C CYS A 12 -1.32 11.35 3.85
N SER A 13 -0.90 12.54 3.41
CA SER A 13 -1.75 13.72 3.56
C SER A 13 -2.95 13.79 2.63
N LYS A 14 -3.07 12.90 1.63
CA LYS A 14 -4.24 12.89 0.73
C LYS A 14 -5.03 11.59 0.70
N ILE A 15 -4.35 10.44 0.71
CA ILE A 15 -5.03 9.14 0.65
C ILE A 15 -5.58 8.75 2.02
N LEU A 16 -4.92 9.09 3.13
CA LEU A 16 -5.31 8.62 4.47
C LEU A 16 -6.22 9.56 5.25
N LEU A 17 -6.36 10.83 4.83
CA LEU A 17 -7.38 11.73 5.38
C LEU A 17 -8.81 11.22 5.14
N TYR A 18 -9.00 10.30 4.19
CA TYR A 18 -10.30 9.75 3.83
C TYR A 18 -10.62 8.40 4.50
N PHE A 19 -9.61 7.71 5.03
CA PHE A 19 -9.80 6.43 5.70
C PHE A 19 -9.93 6.70 7.20
N LYS A 20 -11.16 6.64 7.72
CA LYS A 20 -11.43 6.78 9.18
C LYS A 20 -10.61 5.78 10.02
N ASP A 21 -10.36 4.59 9.48
CA ASP A 21 -9.60 3.53 10.15
C ASP A 21 -8.38 3.08 9.34
N VAL A 22 -7.37 3.95 9.39
CA VAL A 22 -6.06 3.75 8.76
C VAL A 22 -5.39 2.45 9.21
N LEU A 23 -5.50 2.10 10.49
CA LEU A 23 -4.89 0.88 11.05
C LEU A 23 -5.51 -0.40 10.47
N GLU A 24 -6.82 -0.39 10.23
CA GLU A 24 -7.56 -1.53 9.70
C GLU A 24 -7.18 -1.81 8.25
N VAL A 25 -6.99 -0.75 7.45
CA VAL A 25 -6.48 -0.89 6.07
C VAL A 25 -5.03 -1.40 6.06
N TYR A 26 -4.23 -1.01 7.05
CA TYR A 26 -2.84 -1.43 7.17
C TYR A 26 -2.60 -2.79 7.82
N SER A 27 -3.61 -3.44 8.41
CA SER A 27 -3.48 -4.82 8.88
C SER A 27 -3.68 -5.83 7.73
N ASP A 28 -4.45 -5.45 6.70
CA ASP A 28 -4.88 -6.39 5.64
C ASP A 28 -4.01 -6.37 4.37
N TRP A 29 -3.00 -5.49 4.29
CA TRP A 29 -2.22 -5.28 3.06
C TRP A 29 -1.49 -6.53 2.54
N GLN A 30 -1.11 -7.46 3.42
CA GLN A 30 -0.48 -8.71 3.02
C GLN A 30 -1.46 -9.62 2.28
N ARG A 31 -2.74 -9.63 2.68
CA ARG A 31 -3.79 -10.41 2.01
C ARG A 31 -4.02 -9.93 0.59
N TRP A 32 -3.84 -8.63 0.33
CA TRP A 32 -3.93 -8.11 -1.03
C TRP A 32 -2.91 -8.75 -1.96
N LEU A 33 -1.68 -8.98 -1.49
CA LEU A 33 -0.61 -9.52 -2.32
C LEU A 33 -0.66 -11.04 -2.44
N PHE A 34 -0.93 -11.74 -1.34
CA PHE A 34 -0.79 -13.20 -1.27
C PHE A 34 -2.12 -13.97 -1.25
N GLY A 35 -3.25 -13.28 -1.09
CA GLY A 35 -4.58 -13.88 -1.09
C GLY A 35 -5.43 -13.48 -2.28
N GLU A 36 -5.49 -12.17 -2.57
CA GLU A 36 -6.48 -11.62 -3.50
C GLU A 36 -5.94 -11.31 -4.90
N LEU A 37 -4.63 -11.13 -5.03
CA LEU A 37 -4.01 -10.77 -6.30
C LEU A 37 -4.06 -11.97 -7.28
N PRO A 38 -4.45 -11.78 -8.55
CA PRO A 38 -4.46 -12.87 -9.52
C PRO A 38 -3.06 -13.45 -9.71
N MET A 39 -2.96 -14.77 -9.93
CA MET A 39 -1.68 -15.50 -9.98
C MET A 39 -0.65 -14.90 -10.94
N ALA A 40 -1.08 -14.41 -12.11
CA ALA A 40 -0.20 -13.77 -13.09
C ALA A 40 0.50 -12.51 -12.53
N TYR A 41 -0.18 -11.75 -11.67
CA TYR A 41 0.37 -10.56 -11.02
C TYR A 41 1.31 -10.96 -9.88
N ILE A 42 0.93 -11.97 -9.09
CA ILE A 42 1.79 -12.50 -8.03
C ILE A 42 3.11 -12.97 -8.61
N ALA A 43 3.09 -13.73 -9.72
CA ALA A 43 4.30 -14.19 -10.38
C ALA A 43 5.24 -13.02 -10.74
N ARG A 44 4.71 -11.96 -11.37
CA ARG A 44 5.49 -10.77 -11.73
C ARG A 44 6.02 -10.00 -10.52
N VAL A 45 5.23 -9.89 -9.46
CA VAL A 45 5.67 -9.28 -8.19
C VAL A 45 6.77 -10.12 -7.54
N PHE A 46 6.65 -11.45 -7.63
CA PHE A 46 7.61 -12.39 -7.07
C PHE A 46 8.95 -12.35 -7.82
N ASP A 47 8.92 -12.29 -9.16
CA ASP A 47 10.11 -12.13 -10.02
C ASP A 47 10.96 -10.93 -9.54
N VAL A 48 10.32 -9.80 -9.27
CA VAL A 48 10.98 -8.60 -8.75
C VAL A 48 11.41 -8.74 -7.29
N PHE A 49 10.56 -9.35 -6.46
CA PHE A 49 10.85 -9.55 -5.03
C PHE A 49 12.13 -10.35 -4.81
N LEU A 50 12.41 -11.34 -5.65
CA LEU A 50 13.64 -12.13 -5.56
C LEU A 50 14.90 -11.29 -5.82
N VAL A 51 14.81 -10.21 -6.59
CA VAL A 51 15.95 -9.32 -6.93
C VAL A 51 16.07 -8.16 -5.94
N GLU A 52 14.97 -7.46 -5.66
CA GLU A 52 14.95 -6.22 -4.87
C GLU A 52 14.73 -6.48 -3.37
N GLY A 53 14.18 -7.64 -3.01
CA GLY A 53 13.80 -8.02 -1.66
C GLY A 53 12.47 -7.44 -1.18
N TYR A 54 12.19 -7.65 0.10
CA TYR A 54 10.89 -7.40 0.74
C TYR A 54 10.37 -5.96 0.64
N LYS A 55 11.23 -4.98 0.35
CA LYS A 55 10.80 -3.58 0.20
C LYS A 55 9.88 -3.37 -1.00
N VAL A 56 9.99 -4.20 -2.04
CA VAL A 56 9.11 -4.10 -3.21
C VAL A 56 7.66 -4.37 -2.82
N LEU A 57 7.41 -5.27 -1.88
CA LEU A 57 6.04 -5.64 -1.46
C LEU A 57 5.29 -4.41 -0.91
N TYR A 58 5.98 -3.55 -0.15
CA TYR A 58 5.40 -2.29 0.32
C TYR A 58 5.09 -1.32 -0.83
N ARG A 59 5.97 -1.22 -1.83
CA ARG A 59 5.75 -0.38 -3.00
C ARG A 59 4.54 -0.84 -3.80
N VAL A 60 4.39 -2.16 -3.99
CA VAL A 60 3.26 -2.76 -4.70
C VAL A 60 1.96 -2.51 -3.93
N ALA A 61 1.93 -2.73 -2.61
CA ALA A 61 0.75 -2.43 -1.80
C ALA A 61 0.32 -0.96 -1.89
N LEU A 62 1.28 -0.03 -1.86
CA LEU A 62 1.00 1.40 -2.05
C LEU A 62 0.54 1.73 -3.47
N ALA A 63 1.06 1.05 -4.49
CA ALA A 63 0.61 1.22 -5.87
C ALA A 63 -0.84 0.75 -6.05
N ILE A 64 -1.21 -0.40 -5.47
CA ILE A 64 -2.59 -0.91 -5.43
C ILE A 64 -3.53 0.14 -4.83
N LEU A 65 -3.18 0.68 -3.66
CA LEU A 65 -3.98 1.73 -3.00
C LEU A 65 -4.16 2.98 -3.87
N LYS A 66 -3.12 3.38 -4.62
CA LYS A 66 -3.21 4.51 -5.56
C LYS A 66 -4.17 4.23 -6.71
N PHE A 67 -4.17 3.02 -7.26
CA PHE A 67 -5.13 2.65 -8.30
C PHE A 67 -6.55 2.56 -7.76
N PHE A 68 -6.73 1.92 -6.61
CA PHE A 68 -8.02 1.85 -5.91
C PHE A 68 -8.59 3.26 -5.68
N HIS A 69 -7.78 4.19 -5.15
CA HIS A 69 -8.22 5.57 -4.94
C HIS A 69 -8.65 6.26 -6.24
N LYS A 70 -7.92 6.04 -7.34
CA LYS A 70 -8.27 6.62 -8.65
C LYS A 70 -9.60 6.09 -9.19
N VAL A 71 -9.91 4.82 -8.96
CA VAL A 71 -11.18 4.20 -9.34
C VAL A 71 -12.31 4.67 -8.41
N ARG A 72 -12.06 4.64 -7.10
CA ARG A 72 -13.00 5.11 -6.06
C ARG A 72 -13.36 6.60 -6.19
N ALA A 73 -12.45 7.45 -6.66
CA ALA A 73 -12.78 8.85 -6.94
C ALA A 73 -13.84 9.02 -8.05
N ARG A 74 -14.17 7.95 -8.78
CA ARG A 74 -15.17 7.93 -9.86
C ARG A 74 -16.43 7.14 -9.52
N GLN A 75 -16.50 6.49 -8.35
CA GLN A 75 -17.58 5.57 -7.98
C GLN A 75 -18.06 5.83 -6.54
N PRO A 76 -19.38 5.79 -6.27
CA PRO A 76 -19.90 5.81 -4.91
C PRO A 76 -19.49 4.54 -4.13
N MET A 77 -19.52 4.61 -2.80
CA MET A 77 -19.16 3.48 -1.93
C MET A 77 -20.23 2.38 -2.04
N GLU A 78 -19.84 1.17 -2.45
CA GLU A 78 -20.76 0.04 -2.63
C GLU A 78 -20.92 -0.83 -1.38
N SER A 79 -19.92 -0.86 -0.47
CA SER A 79 -19.99 -1.63 0.77
C SER A 79 -19.75 -0.79 2.03
N ASP A 80 -20.25 -1.29 3.16
CA ASP A 80 -20.01 -0.69 4.48
C ASP A 80 -18.54 -0.84 4.94
N SER A 81 -17.75 -1.70 4.30
CA SER A 81 -16.36 -2.00 4.67
C SER A 81 -15.38 -1.70 3.53
N ILE A 82 -14.60 -0.65 3.71
CA ILE A 82 -13.50 -0.26 2.81
C ILE A 82 -12.54 -1.41 2.53
N GLN A 83 -12.30 -2.29 3.51
CA GLN A 83 -11.41 -3.44 3.29
C GLN A 83 -11.98 -4.40 2.24
N GLN A 84 -13.29 -4.64 2.26
CA GLN A 84 -13.97 -5.47 1.28
C GLN A 84 -13.87 -4.84 -0.11
N ASP A 85 -14.06 -3.52 -0.22
CA ASP A 85 -13.91 -2.79 -1.48
C ASP A 85 -12.50 -2.92 -2.05
N ILE A 86 -11.47 -2.77 -1.19
CA ILE A 86 -10.08 -2.94 -1.63
C ILE A 86 -9.85 -4.38 -2.10
N ARG A 87 -10.27 -5.39 -1.32
CA ARG A 87 -10.10 -6.80 -1.71
C ARG A 87 -10.81 -7.12 -3.03
N ALA A 88 -12.05 -6.66 -3.21
CA ALA A 88 -12.79 -6.81 -4.45
C ALA A 88 -12.05 -6.14 -5.62
N PHE A 89 -11.56 -4.91 -5.43
CA PHE A 89 -10.74 -4.24 -6.43
C PHE A 89 -9.46 -5.01 -6.77
N VAL A 90 -8.77 -5.60 -5.79
CA VAL A 90 -7.55 -6.38 -6.02
C VAL A 90 -7.84 -7.65 -6.82
N ARG A 91 -8.93 -8.37 -6.50
CA ARG A 91 -9.37 -9.54 -7.30
C ARG A 91 -9.61 -9.18 -8.76
N ASP A 92 -10.22 -8.02 -8.98
CA ASP A 92 -10.61 -7.51 -10.29
C ASP A 92 -9.58 -6.58 -10.93
N ILE A 93 -8.36 -6.49 -10.39
CA ILE A 93 -7.35 -5.52 -10.83
C ILE A 93 -7.04 -5.64 -12.33
N ALA A 94 -7.13 -6.87 -12.87
CA ALA A 94 -6.91 -7.16 -14.29
C ALA A 94 -7.89 -6.46 -15.23
N LYS A 95 -9.08 -6.06 -14.75
CA LYS A 95 -10.05 -5.28 -15.54
C LYS A 95 -9.59 -3.83 -15.77
N SER A 96 -8.61 -3.34 -15.00
CA SER A 96 -8.25 -1.91 -14.98
C SER A 96 -6.75 -1.61 -15.15
N VAL A 97 -5.86 -2.52 -14.73
CA VAL A 97 -4.41 -2.26 -14.65
C VAL A 97 -3.66 -3.53 -15.02
N SER A 98 -2.73 -3.48 -15.99
CA SER A 98 -1.86 -4.62 -16.32
C SER A 98 -0.76 -4.81 -15.26
N PRO A 99 -0.12 -6.00 -15.17
CA PRO A 99 0.98 -6.25 -14.24
C PRO A 99 2.15 -5.27 -14.41
N GLU A 100 2.51 -4.94 -15.65
CA GLU A 100 3.60 -4.02 -16.00
C GLU A 100 3.30 -2.62 -15.46
N ARG A 101 2.07 -2.15 -15.69
CA ARG A 101 1.62 -0.83 -15.22
C ARG A 101 1.57 -0.75 -13.70
N LEU A 102 1.23 -1.86 -13.04
CA LEU A 102 1.28 -1.95 -11.57
C LEU A 102 2.71 -1.80 -11.07
N LEU A 103 3.65 -2.54 -11.65
CA LEU A 103 5.06 -2.53 -11.29
C LEU A 103 5.71 -1.18 -11.58
N GLU A 104 5.50 -0.60 -12.77
CA GLU A 104 5.95 0.76 -13.10
C GLU A 104 5.53 1.77 -12.03
N LYS A 105 4.27 1.71 -11.60
CA LYS A 105 3.76 2.60 -10.56
C LYS A 105 4.40 2.33 -9.20
N ALA A 106 4.66 1.06 -8.87
CA ALA A 106 5.34 0.67 -7.63
C ALA A 106 6.79 1.16 -7.62
N PHE A 107 7.55 1.00 -8.71
CA PHE A 107 8.94 1.44 -8.80
C PHE A 107 9.09 2.95 -8.80
N ALA A 108 8.12 3.70 -9.32
CA ALA A 108 8.08 5.16 -9.20
C ALA A 108 7.96 5.64 -7.74
N ILE A 109 7.58 4.77 -6.80
CA ILE A 109 7.52 5.11 -5.37
C ILE A 109 8.92 4.99 -4.77
N ARG A 110 9.58 6.14 -4.60
CA ARG A 110 10.80 6.24 -3.80
C ARG A 110 10.45 6.05 -2.31
N LEU A 111 10.75 4.88 -1.77
CA LEU A 111 10.67 4.62 -0.33
C LEU A 111 11.88 5.23 0.39
N PHE A 112 11.68 5.62 1.65
CA PHE A 112 12.74 6.10 2.52
C PHE A 112 13.86 5.06 2.70
N SER A 113 15.10 5.54 2.74
CA SER A 113 16.31 4.79 3.11
C SER A 113 16.26 4.37 4.57
N ARG A 114 17.06 3.34 4.95
CA ARG A 114 17.16 2.86 6.35
C ARG A 114 17.48 4.01 7.32
N LYS A 115 18.34 4.94 6.90
CA LYS A 115 18.71 6.13 7.69
C LYS A 115 17.50 7.04 7.92
N GLU A 116 16.73 7.32 6.87
CA GLU A 116 15.51 8.14 6.99
C GLU A 116 14.46 7.47 7.88
N ILE A 117 14.32 6.14 7.81
CA ILE A 117 13.41 5.38 8.69
C ILE A 117 13.86 5.46 10.14
N GLN A 118 15.16 5.27 10.41
CA GLN A 118 15.71 5.33 11.75
C GLN A 118 15.59 6.74 12.36
N LEU A 119 15.83 7.78 11.56
CA LEU A 119 15.60 9.16 11.97
C LEU A 119 14.12 9.43 12.27
N LEU A 120 13.20 8.87 11.48
CA LEU A 120 11.76 8.98 11.75
C LEU A 120 11.35 8.22 13.01
N GLN A 121 11.94 7.06 13.30
CA GLN A 121 11.69 6.32 14.53
C GLN A 121 12.17 7.11 15.76
N MET A 122 13.41 7.61 15.72
CA MET A 122 13.99 8.45 16.78
C MET A 122 13.19 9.74 17.00
N ALA A 123 12.70 10.36 15.93
CA ALA A 123 11.83 11.52 16.03
C ALA A 123 10.51 11.14 16.71
N ASN A 124 9.86 10.05 16.31
CA ASN A 124 8.58 9.64 16.89
C ASN A 124 8.69 9.21 18.36
N GLU A 125 9.82 8.61 18.76
CA GLU A 125 10.14 8.28 20.16
C GLU A 125 10.32 9.54 21.01
N LYS A 126 10.94 10.61 20.46
CA LYS A 126 11.08 11.90 21.15
C LYS A 126 9.74 12.62 21.42
N TRP A 127 8.70 12.30 20.65
CA TRP A 127 7.37 12.93 20.77
C TRP A 127 6.34 12.04 21.47
N SER A 128 6.70 10.83 21.91
CA SER A 128 5.86 10.06 22.82
C SER A 128 6.11 10.58 24.23
N PRO A 129 5.15 11.25 24.91
CA PRO A 129 5.33 11.61 26.31
C PRO A 129 5.62 10.33 27.11
N GLN A 130 6.65 10.40 27.94
CA GLN A 130 6.96 9.34 28.89
C GLN A 130 5.73 9.20 29.81
N THR A 131 4.98 8.10 29.66
CA THR A 131 4.13 7.53 30.70
C THR A 131 4.83 6.34 31.29
#